data_AF-A0AAX3NN38-F1
#
_entry.id   AF-A0AAX3NN38-F1
#
_cell.length_a   1.000
_cell.length_b   1.000
_cell.length_c   1.000
_cell.angle_alpha   90.00
_cell.angle_beta   90.00
_cell.angle_gamma   90.00
#
_symmetry.space_group_name_H-M   'P 1'
#
loop_
_entity.id
_entity.type
_entity.pdbx_description
1 polymer ?
#
loop_
_entity_poly.entity_id
_entity_poly.type
_entity_poly.pdbx_seq_one_letter_code
_entity_poly.pdbx_strand_id
1 'polypeptide(L)'
;MNGHYSVITNFGCHWTCPYCIVRETGLNVPVTDMQATLRTISRESERHPMRFLSFSGGGDPCFPMREPEASKRVAFYREAIHRAGGWLTETEMHTSYFQCGRNVAQVMQQIRFSRVVYHMRPTSLSDDVALALPRKWFDRQKVRVVYVVTPDFTPERIDRIADLVAGNHVVDELSFRQKVNPDNTIDHTCEEYLKAGHQNRWWYIQQDDYNTYVVNDRLYTRFSDIGKEDHR
;
A
#
# COMPACT_ATOMS: atom_id res chain seq x y z
N MET A 1 -11.61 6.59 17.21
CA MET A 1 -10.75 6.09 16.11
C MET A 1 -9.72 5.14 16.70
N ASN A 2 -9.34 4.06 16.01
CA ASN A 2 -8.41 3.05 16.55
C ASN A 2 -6.92 3.41 16.38
N GLY A 3 -6.63 4.62 15.90
CA GLY A 3 -5.27 5.13 15.69
C GLY A 3 -4.59 4.60 14.42
N HIS A 4 -5.34 3.97 13.50
CA HIS A 4 -4.83 3.45 12.23
C HIS A 4 -5.26 4.37 11.08
N TYR A 5 -4.28 4.98 10.43
CA TYR A 5 -4.48 5.91 9.32
C TYR A 5 -3.78 5.42 8.07
N SER A 6 -4.43 5.63 6.91
CA SER A 6 -3.85 5.39 5.59
C SER A 6 -3.84 6.70 4.81
N VAL A 7 -2.66 7.23 4.54
CA VAL A 7 -2.46 8.44 3.73
C VAL A 7 -2.55 8.07 2.27
N ILE A 8 -3.50 8.69 1.57
CA ILE A 8 -3.68 8.50 0.13
C ILE A 8 -2.66 9.33 -0.64
N THR A 9 -1.73 8.67 -1.31
CA THR A 9 -0.66 9.31 -2.09
C THR A 9 -0.88 9.14 -3.60
N ASN A 10 -1.61 10.08 -4.20
CA ASN A 10 -1.76 10.18 -5.63
C ASN A 10 -0.69 11.11 -6.24
N PHE A 11 0.53 10.61 -6.35
CA PHE A 11 1.62 11.29 -7.07
C PHE A 11 1.70 10.90 -8.55
N GLY A 12 0.89 9.93 -8.97
CA GLY A 12 0.99 9.18 -10.23
C GLY A 12 1.42 7.73 -9.99
N CYS A 13 1.59 6.94 -11.04
CA CYS A 13 1.89 5.51 -10.94
C CYS A 13 2.94 5.09 -11.97
N HIS A 14 3.79 4.13 -11.60
CA HIS A 14 4.79 3.55 -12.51
C HIS A 14 4.17 2.64 -13.57
N TRP A 15 2.95 2.14 -13.35
CA TRP A 15 2.39 1.04 -14.12
C TRP A 15 0.89 1.15 -14.35
N THR A 16 0.42 0.45 -15.37
CA THR A 16 -0.98 0.31 -15.73
C THR A 16 -1.45 -1.10 -15.36
N CYS A 17 -1.79 -1.32 -14.07
CA CYS A 17 -2.29 -2.63 -13.61
C CYS A 17 -3.69 -2.90 -14.18
N PRO A 18 -4.04 -4.13 -14.63
CA PRO A 18 -5.35 -4.41 -15.23
C PRO A 18 -6.52 -4.31 -14.25
N TYR A 19 -6.27 -4.41 -12.95
CA TYR A 19 -7.27 -4.36 -11.88
C TYR A 19 -7.20 -3.06 -11.05
N CYS A 20 -6.65 -1.98 -11.62
CA CYS A 20 -6.46 -0.73 -10.89
C CYS A 20 -7.81 -0.13 -10.47
N ILE A 21 -8.16 -0.19 -9.19
CA ILE A 21 -9.47 0.27 -8.69
C ILE A 21 -9.78 1.72 -9.12
N VAL A 22 -8.82 2.63 -9.03
CA VAL A 22 -9.01 4.05 -9.39
C VAL A 22 -9.41 4.19 -10.86
N ARG A 23 -8.70 3.50 -11.76
CA ARG A 23 -8.98 3.56 -13.21
C ARG A 23 -10.26 2.82 -13.56
N GLU A 24 -10.42 1.60 -13.05
CA GLU A 24 -11.53 0.72 -13.43
C GLU A 24 -12.87 1.24 -12.91
N THR A 25 -12.91 1.89 -11.75
CA THR A 25 -14.15 2.44 -11.16
C THR A 25 -14.38 3.91 -11.47
N GLY A 26 -13.40 4.60 -12.08
CA GLY A 26 -13.46 6.03 -12.36
C GLY A 26 -13.41 6.92 -11.11
N LEU A 27 -12.89 6.41 -9.98
CA LEU A 27 -12.75 7.20 -8.76
C LEU A 27 -11.86 8.43 -8.98
N ASN A 28 -12.38 9.61 -8.65
CA ASN A 28 -11.66 10.87 -8.76
C ASN A 28 -10.78 11.11 -7.52
N VAL A 29 -9.68 10.36 -7.40
CA VAL A 29 -8.74 10.56 -6.30
C VAL A 29 -7.94 11.85 -6.54
N PRO A 30 -8.01 12.86 -5.66
CA PRO A 30 -7.30 14.11 -5.87
C PRO A 30 -5.79 13.90 -5.84
N VAL A 31 -5.05 14.73 -6.60
CA VAL A 31 -3.59 14.79 -6.50
C VAL A 31 -3.19 15.16 -5.06
N THR A 32 -2.13 14.53 -4.56
CA THR A 32 -1.68 14.77 -3.19
C THR A 32 -1.11 16.17 -3.02
N ASP A 33 -1.76 16.96 -2.15
CA ASP A 33 -1.19 18.15 -1.52
C ASP A 33 -0.48 17.72 -0.23
N MET A 34 0.85 17.68 -0.31
CA MET A 34 1.71 17.30 0.80
C MET A 34 1.50 18.21 2.03
N GLN A 35 1.33 19.52 1.84
CA GLN A 35 1.19 20.44 2.97
C GLN A 35 -0.18 20.30 3.65
N ALA A 36 -1.25 20.17 2.86
CA ALA A 36 -2.58 19.89 3.41
C ALA A 36 -2.59 18.56 4.18
N THR A 37 -1.99 17.52 3.60
CA THR A 37 -1.85 16.20 4.24
C THR A 37 -1.11 16.30 5.57
N LEU A 38 0.04 16.99 5.60
CA LEU A 38 0.83 17.16 6.83
C LEU A 38 0.06 17.95 7.90
N ARG A 39 -0.76 18.94 7.53
CA ARG A 39 -1.65 19.65 8.47
C ARG A 39 -2.71 18.72 9.05
N THR A 40 -3.30 17.86 8.23
CA THR A 40 -4.27 16.86 8.70
C THR A 40 -3.63 15.87 9.66
N ILE A 41 -2.44 15.37 9.35
CA ILE A 41 -1.71 14.45 10.24
C ILE A 41 -1.45 15.10 11.60
N SER A 42 -0.96 16.35 11.64
CA SER A 42 -0.76 17.10 12.89
C SER A 42 -2.06 17.24 13.69
N ARG A 43 -3.14 17.67 13.04
CA ARG A 43 -4.44 17.87 13.71
C ARG A 43 -4.97 16.57 14.31
N GLU A 44 -4.86 15.46 13.59
CA GLU A 44 -5.37 14.18 14.07
C GLU A 44 -4.46 13.55 15.13
N SER A 45 -3.14 13.75 15.07
CA SER A 45 -2.21 13.23 16.08
C SER A 45 -2.33 13.95 17.42
N GLU A 46 -2.70 15.23 17.43
CA GLU A 46 -3.04 16.00 18.64
C GLU A 46 -4.31 15.47 19.33
N ARG A 47 -5.25 14.93 18.56
CA ARG A 47 -6.52 14.40 19.09
C ARG A 47 -6.36 13.00 19.62
N HIS A 48 -5.65 12.15 18.89
CA HIS A 48 -5.47 10.73 19.20
C HIS A 48 -4.08 10.24 18.79
N PRO A 49 -3.42 9.40 19.62
CA PRO A 49 -2.16 8.77 19.22
C PRO A 49 -2.33 7.97 17.92
N MET A 50 -1.55 8.33 16.90
CA MET A 50 -1.47 7.54 15.67
C MET A 50 -0.54 6.35 15.90
N ARG A 51 -1.12 5.17 16.12
CA ARG A 51 -0.38 3.93 16.34
C ARG A 51 0.14 3.34 15.04
N PHE A 52 -0.58 3.55 13.96
CA PHE A 52 -0.23 3.02 12.65
C PHE A 52 -0.50 4.05 11.55
N LEU A 53 0.48 4.26 10.67
CA LEU A 53 0.40 5.16 9.53
C LEU A 53 0.91 4.45 8.26
N SER A 54 0.01 4.13 7.35
CA SER A 54 0.37 3.64 6.02
C SER A 54 0.35 4.74 4.97
N PHE A 55 1.14 4.59 3.92
CA PHE A 55 1.13 5.41 2.71
C PHE A 55 0.77 4.52 1.52
N SER A 56 -0.37 4.79 0.88
CA SER A 56 -0.95 3.91 -0.14
C SER A 56 -1.92 4.66 -1.07
N GLY A 57 -2.48 3.98 -2.07
CA GLY A 57 -3.67 4.42 -2.81
C GLY A 57 -3.47 5.61 -3.76
N GLY A 58 -4.39 5.77 -4.72
CA GLY A 58 -4.35 6.83 -5.76
C GLY A 58 -3.31 6.58 -6.87
N GLY A 59 -2.11 6.15 -6.49
CA GLY A 59 -1.01 5.79 -7.38
C GLY A 59 0.04 4.97 -6.65
N ASP A 60 1.31 5.14 -7.02
CA ASP A 60 2.44 4.55 -6.29
C ASP A 60 3.10 5.66 -5.44
N PRO A 61 3.19 5.52 -4.11
CA PRO A 61 3.87 6.49 -3.26
C PRO A 61 5.32 6.77 -3.71
N CYS A 62 5.97 5.80 -4.33
CA CYS A 62 7.32 5.99 -4.86
C CYS A 62 7.35 6.73 -6.21
N PHE A 63 6.23 7.16 -6.81
CA PHE A 63 6.24 7.71 -8.17
C PHE A 63 6.33 9.23 -8.26
N PRO A 64 7.23 9.81 -9.09
CA PRO A 64 8.48 9.23 -9.59
C PRO A 64 9.65 9.36 -8.59
N MET A 65 10.34 8.28 -8.20
CA MET A 65 11.45 8.33 -7.24
C MET A 65 12.77 8.73 -7.93
N ARG A 66 12.75 9.92 -8.55
CA ARG A 66 13.90 10.55 -9.19
C ARG A 66 13.94 12.02 -8.79
N GLU A 67 15.11 12.64 -8.88
CA GLU A 67 15.23 14.06 -8.58
C GLU A 67 14.57 14.93 -9.66
N PRO A 68 14.00 16.10 -9.28
CA PRO A 68 13.97 16.68 -7.93
C PRO A 68 12.84 16.16 -7.01
N GLU A 69 11.94 15.31 -7.50
CA GLU A 69 10.75 14.87 -6.75
C GLU A 69 11.08 13.93 -5.59
N ALA A 70 12.13 13.12 -5.72
CA ALA A 70 12.55 12.17 -4.68
C ALA A 70 12.87 12.89 -3.35
N SER A 71 13.66 13.96 -3.40
CA SER A 71 13.98 14.76 -2.22
C SER A 71 12.72 15.36 -1.55
N LYS A 72 11.76 15.84 -2.35
CA LYS A 72 10.49 16.36 -1.82
C LYS A 72 9.68 15.27 -1.12
N ARG A 73 9.63 14.05 -1.68
CA ARG A 73 8.92 12.92 -1.05
C ARG A 73 9.58 12.46 0.23
N VAL A 74 10.91 12.37 0.26
CA VAL A 74 11.65 12.02 1.49
C VAL A 74 11.31 13.01 2.60
N ALA A 75 11.38 14.30 2.31
CA ALA A 75 11.04 15.34 3.28
C ALA A 75 9.58 15.20 3.76
N PHE A 76 8.65 14.99 2.84
CA PHE A 76 7.24 14.77 3.17
C PHE A 76 7.01 13.55 4.08
N TYR A 77 7.57 12.39 3.74
CA TYR A 77 7.38 11.18 4.54
C TYR A 77 8.00 11.29 5.92
N ARG A 78 9.23 11.85 6.02
CA ARG A 78 9.89 12.05 7.32
C ARG A 78 9.07 12.98 8.22
N GLU A 79 8.57 14.07 7.65
CA GLU A 79 7.75 15.04 8.39
C GLU A 79 6.39 14.45 8.79
N ALA A 80 5.76 13.68 7.92
CA ALA A 80 4.51 12.99 8.21
C ALA A 80 4.67 11.99 9.37
N ILE A 81 5.73 11.16 9.33
CA ILE A 81 6.05 10.20 10.39
C ILE A 81 6.37 10.93 11.69
N HIS A 82 7.15 12.02 11.63
CA HIS A 82 7.46 12.82 12.81
C HIS A 82 6.19 13.38 13.47
N ARG A 83 5.29 13.98 12.69
CA ARG A 83 4.01 14.55 13.18
C ARG A 83 3.04 13.51 13.70
N ALA A 84 3.10 12.28 13.20
CA ALA A 84 2.24 11.19 13.66
C ALA A 84 2.66 10.63 15.03
N GLY A 85 3.89 10.89 15.48
CA GLY A 85 4.41 10.36 16.76
C GLY A 85 5.81 9.74 16.64
N GLY A 86 6.42 9.76 15.46
CA GLY A 86 7.77 9.27 15.24
C GLY A 86 7.90 7.78 15.57
N TRP A 87 8.78 7.45 16.51
CA TRP A 87 9.08 6.07 16.91
C TRP A 87 7.91 5.33 17.57
N LEU A 88 6.87 6.05 18.00
CA LEU A 88 5.67 5.45 18.59
C LEU A 88 4.64 5.01 17.55
N THR A 89 4.87 5.34 16.28
CA THR A 89 3.98 5.03 15.16
C THR A 89 4.61 3.92 14.31
N GLU A 90 3.91 2.80 14.16
CA GLU A 90 4.26 1.80 13.16
C GLU A 90 3.94 2.35 11.77
N THR A 91 4.87 2.21 10.83
CA THR A 91 4.74 2.82 9.50
C THR A 91 4.84 1.79 8.39
N GLU A 92 4.01 1.98 7.36
CA GLU A 92 3.94 1.09 6.23
C GLU A 92 3.96 1.85 4.90
N MET A 93 4.75 1.37 3.95
CA MET A 93 4.79 1.90 2.59
C MET A 93 4.33 0.85 1.58
N HIS A 94 3.27 1.13 0.84
CA HIS A 94 2.84 0.28 -0.27
C HIS A 94 3.53 0.70 -1.55
N THR A 95 4.07 -0.21 -2.34
CA THR A 95 4.63 0.14 -3.64
C THR A 95 4.58 -1.05 -4.59
N SER A 96 4.60 -0.77 -5.88
CA SER A 96 4.79 -1.75 -6.96
C SER A 96 6.14 -1.54 -7.66
N TYR A 97 6.98 -0.68 -7.09
CA TYR A 97 8.28 -0.30 -7.62
C TYR A 97 9.37 -1.21 -7.04
N PHE A 98 9.76 -2.21 -7.83
CA PHE A 98 10.82 -3.15 -7.50
C PHE A 98 12.22 -2.70 -7.97
N GLN A 99 12.26 -1.74 -8.90
CA GLN A 99 13.51 -1.32 -9.53
C GLN A 99 14.33 -0.45 -8.59
N CYS A 100 15.65 -0.63 -8.63
CA CYS A 100 16.59 0.05 -7.77
C CYS A 100 17.66 0.75 -8.60
N GLY A 101 17.50 2.05 -8.83
CA GLY A 101 18.68 2.91 -8.97
C GLY A 101 19.32 3.11 -7.59
N ARG A 102 20.66 3.22 -7.49
CA ARG A 102 21.36 3.50 -6.21
C ARG A 102 20.72 4.65 -5.41
N ASN A 103 20.19 5.65 -6.11
CA ASN A 103 19.55 6.82 -5.51
C ASN A 103 18.25 6.48 -4.77
N VAL A 104 17.46 5.53 -5.27
CA VAL A 104 16.20 5.10 -4.64
C VAL A 104 16.47 4.35 -3.34
N ALA A 105 17.48 3.48 -3.32
CA ALA A 105 17.86 2.76 -2.10
C ALA A 105 18.27 3.70 -0.96
N GLN A 106 19.12 4.68 -1.27
CA GLN A 106 19.53 5.69 -0.30
C GLN A 106 18.35 6.51 0.22
N VAL A 107 17.42 6.90 -0.67
CA VAL A 107 16.19 7.61 -0.31
C VAL A 107 15.32 6.80 0.64
N MET A 108 15.06 5.52 0.32
CA MET A 108 14.22 4.65 1.16
C MET A 108 14.86 4.38 2.53
N GLN A 109 16.20 4.28 2.58
CA GLN A 109 16.96 4.14 3.83
C GLN A 109 16.86 5.37 4.75
N GLN A 110 16.63 6.56 4.20
CA GLN A 110 16.49 7.79 5.00
C GLN A 110 15.13 7.91 5.70
N ILE A 111 14.10 7.24 5.19
CA ILE A 111 12.74 7.35 5.75
C ILE A 111 12.50 6.28 6.83
N ARG A 112 13.04 5.07 6.64
CA ARG A 112 12.98 3.94 7.58
C ARG A 112 11.58 3.43 7.96
N PHE A 113 10.73 3.15 6.97
CA PHE A 113 9.43 2.50 7.20
C PHE A 113 9.55 1.16 7.93
N SER A 114 8.71 0.92 8.94
CA SER A 114 8.67 -0.34 9.70
C SER A 114 8.37 -1.54 8.79
N ARG A 115 7.45 -1.36 7.83
CA ARG A 115 7.09 -2.35 6.81
C ARG A 115 7.08 -1.74 5.40
N VAL A 116 7.56 -2.50 4.41
CA VAL A 116 7.29 -2.22 2.99
C VAL A 116 6.42 -3.32 2.42
N VAL A 117 5.37 -2.92 1.71
CA VAL A 117 4.40 -3.81 1.09
C VAL A 117 4.53 -3.72 -0.41
N TYR A 118 5.02 -4.79 -1.03
CA TYR A 118 5.11 -4.90 -2.46
C TYR A 118 3.81 -5.44 -3.05
N HIS A 119 3.13 -4.63 -3.85
CA HIS A 119 2.01 -5.07 -4.68
C HIS A 119 2.56 -5.84 -5.87
N MET A 120 2.41 -7.16 -5.80
CA MET A 120 2.84 -8.09 -6.83
C MET A 120 1.91 -7.94 -8.03
N ARG A 121 2.52 -7.68 -9.19
CA ARG A 121 1.78 -7.42 -10.43
C ARG A 121 1.70 -8.70 -11.26
N PRO A 122 0.64 -8.88 -12.07
CA PRO A 122 0.68 -9.82 -13.18
C PRO A 122 1.84 -9.38 -14.07
N THR A 123 2.83 -10.25 -14.20
CA THR A 123 3.94 -10.08 -15.12
C THR A 123 4.00 -11.31 -16.02
N SER A 124 4.77 -11.26 -17.09
CA SER A 124 5.14 -12.47 -17.83
C SER A 124 6.08 -13.38 -17.03
N LEU A 125 6.53 -12.96 -15.84
CA LEU A 125 7.36 -13.76 -14.95
C LEU A 125 6.49 -14.72 -14.16
N SER A 126 7.04 -15.89 -13.88
CA SER A 126 6.48 -16.83 -12.91
C SER A 126 6.61 -16.29 -11.48
N ASP A 127 5.75 -16.79 -10.57
CA ASP A 127 5.66 -16.29 -9.20
C ASP A 127 7.00 -16.44 -8.44
N ASP A 128 7.77 -17.49 -8.69
CA ASP A 128 9.11 -17.70 -8.13
C ASP A 128 10.12 -16.61 -8.55
N VAL A 129 10.12 -16.23 -9.83
CA VAL A 129 10.99 -15.15 -10.34
C VAL A 129 10.53 -13.80 -9.81
N ALA A 130 9.22 -13.57 -9.75
CA ALA A 130 8.66 -12.33 -9.22
C ALA A 130 9.01 -12.13 -7.73
N LEU A 131 8.98 -13.20 -6.92
CA LEU A 131 9.30 -13.17 -5.49
C LEU A 131 10.80 -12.97 -5.19
N ALA A 132 11.67 -13.00 -6.20
CA ALA A 132 13.06 -12.57 -6.06
C ALA A 132 13.25 -11.04 -6.16
N LEU A 133 12.21 -10.29 -6.54
CA LEU A 133 12.25 -8.85 -6.75
C LEU A 133 12.12 -8.00 -5.46
N PRO A 134 11.25 -8.34 -4.48
CA PRO A 134 11.15 -7.62 -3.20
C PRO A 134 12.49 -7.54 -2.48
N ARG A 135 12.71 -6.44 -1.74
CA ARG A 135 13.97 -6.21 -1.00
C ARG A 135 13.72 -5.54 0.35
N LYS A 136 14.59 -5.84 1.31
CA LYS A 136 14.77 -5.03 2.53
C LYS A 136 15.67 -3.85 2.19
N TRP A 137 15.28 -2.66 2.63
CA TRP A 137 16.10 -1.45 2.46
C TRP A 137 17.09 -1.26 3.61
N PHE A 138 16.81 -1.84 4.78
CA PHE A 138 17.67 -1.86 5.94
C PHE A 138 17.35 -3.05 6.87
N ASP A 139 18.23 -3.33 7.81
CA ASP A 139 18.09 -4.46 8.74
C ASP A 139 16.83 -4.34 9.61
N ARG A 140 16.16 -5.47 9.85
CA ARG A 140 14.91 -5.59 10.63
C ARG A 140 13.66 -4.95 10.01
N GLN A 141 13.76 -4.35 8.82
CA GLN A 141 12.56 -3.95 8.07
C GLN A 141 11.74 -5.19 7.71
N LYS A 142 10.43 -5.12 7.97
CA LYS A 142 9.49 -6.15 7.51
C LYS A 142 9.15 -5.94 6.03
N VAL A 143 9.11 -7.02 5.27
CA VAL A 143 8.68 -7.02 3.88
C VAL A 143 7.43 -7.88 3.75
N ARG A 144 6.37 -7.29 3.21
CA ARG A 144 5.15 -8.01 2.85
C ARG A 144 4.97 -7.99 1.35
N VAL A 145 4.47 -9.08 0.80
CA VAL A 145 3.97 -9.11 -0.58
C VAL A 145 2.45 -9.21 -0.57
N VAL A 146 1.80 -8.48 -1.47
CA VAL A 146 0.35 -8.48 -1.67
C VAL A 146 0.05 -8.88 -3.10
N TYR A 147 -0.83 -9.87 -3.28
CA TYR A 147 -1.42 -10.21 -4.56
C TYR A 147 -2.88 -9.78 -4.60
N VAL A 148 -3.30 -9.10 -5.67
CA VAL A 148 -4.73 -8.93 -5.96
C VAL A 148 -5.23 -10.24 -6.58
N VAL A 149 -6.29 -10.81 -6.00
CA VAL A 149 -6.84 -12.09 -6.42
C VAL A 149 -7.70 -11.87 -7.65
N THR A 150 -7.18 -12.27 -8.81
CA THR A 150 -7.86 -12.21 -10.10
C THR A 150 -8.52 -13.56 -10.42
N PRO A 151 -9.48 -13.61 -11.37
CA PRO A 151 -10.23 -14.83 -11.70
C PRO A 151 -9.39 -16.05 -12.12
N ASP A 152 -8.14 -15.86 -12.51
CA ASP A 152 -7.17 -16.93 -12.83
C ASP A 152 -6.49 -17.56 -11.60
N PHE A 153 -6.80 -17.09 -10.38
CA PHE A 153 -6.31 -17.72 -9.16
C PHE A 153 -7.05 -19.02 -8.87
N THR A 154 -6.29 -20.03 -8.46
CA THR A 154 -6.81 -21.29 -7.93
C THR A 154 -6.20 -21.54 -6.54
N PRO A 155 -6.82 -22.39 -5.69
CA PRO A 155 -6.24 -22.81 -4.41
C PRO A 155 -4.81 -23.33 -4.56
N GLU A 156 -4.52 -24.10 -5.61
CA GLU A 156 -3.18 -24.67 -5.86
C GLU A 156 -2.14 -23.59 -6.16
N ARG A 157 -2.53 -22.53 -6.88
CA ARG A 157 -1.64 -21.38 -7.11
C ARG A 157 -1.42 -20.60 -5.82
N ILE A 158 -2.47 -20.39 -5.02
CA ILE A 158 -2.38 -19.72 -3.71
C ILE A 158 -1.42 -20.48 -2.79
N ASP A 159 -1.54 -21.80 -2.71
CA ASP A 159 -0.63 -22.64 -1.93
C ASP A 159 0.80 -22.55 -2.41
N ARG A 160 1.02 -22.62 -3.72
CA ARG A 160 2.34 -22.46 -4.31
C ARG A 160 2.98 -21.13 -3.93
N ILE A 161 2.23 -20.02 -4.02
CA ILE A 161 2.72 -18.70 -3.61
C ILE A 161 3.05 -18.69 -2.12
N ALA A 162 2.19 -19.26 -1.28
CA ALA A 162 2.42 -19.34 0.16
C ALA A 162 3.69 -20.15 0.50
N ASP A 163 3.93 -21.27 -0.17
CA ASP A 163 5.11 -22.09 0.02
C ASP A 163 6.39 -21.38 -0.46
N LEU A 164 6.31 -20.67 -1.59
CA LEU A 164 7.41 -19.84 -2.09
C LEU A 164 7.76 -18.71 -1.10
N VAL A 165 6.76 -18.07 -0.48
CA VAL A 165 7.00 -17.04 0.54
C VAL A 165 7.57 -17.66 1.82
N ALA A 166 7.06 -18.81 2.27
CA ALA A 166 7.58 -19.50 3.45
C ALA A 166 9.07 -19.89 3.31
N GLY A 167 9.52 -20.20 2.08
CA GLY A 167 10.92 -20.45 1.76
C GLY A 167 11.76 -19.21 1.46
N ASN A 168 11.20 -18.00 1.48
CA ASN A 168 11.89 -16.77 1.07
C ASN A 168 12.61 -16.10 2.25
N HIS A 169 13.88 -15.74 2.09
CA HIS A 169 14.68 -15.09 3.13
C HIS A 169 14.46 -13.57 3.26
N VAL A 170 13.75 -12.97 2.32
CA VAL A 170 13.53 -11.52 2.22
C VAL A 170 12.09 -11.15 2.58
N VAL A 171 11.11 -11.92 2.10
CA VAL A 171 9.68 -11.67 2.33
C VAL A 171 9.27 -12.28 3.66
N ASP A 172 8.78 -11.46 4.59
CA ASP A 172 8.37 -11.88 5.93
C ASP A 172 6.87 -12.19 6.03
N GLU A 173 6.05 -11.57 5.18
CA GLU A 173 4.58 -11.63 5.27
C GLU A 173 3.92 -11.76 3.90
N LEU A 174 2.84 -12.55 3.79
CA LEU A 174 2.02 -12.71 2.60
C LEU A 174 0.62 -12.17 2.83
N SER A 175 0.06 -11.50 1.82
CA SER A 175 -1.34 -11.12 1.81
C SER A 175 -1.98 -11.30 0.43
N PHE A 176 -3.26 -11.61 0.45
CA PHE A 176 -4.12 -11.63 -0.73
C PHE A 176 -5.21 -10.57 -0.56
N ARG A 177 -5.45 -9.76 -1.58
CA ARG A 177 -6.44 -8.69 -1.56
C ARG A 177 -7.57 -8.98 -2.54
N GLN A 178 -8.80 -8.75 -2.10
CA GLN A 178 -9.98 -8.80 -2.97
C GLN A 178 -9.86 -7.84 -4.15
N LYS A 179 -10.18 -8.36 -5.34
CA LYS A 179 -10.36 -7.53 -6.53
C LYS A 179 -11.73 -6.84 -6.49
N VAL A 180 -11.75 -5.59 -6.96
CA VAL A 180 -12.97 -4.80 -7.16
C VAL A 180 -13.17 -4.66 -8.66
N ASN A 181 -14.40 -4.93 -9.10
CA ASN A 181 -14.81 -4.80 -10.48
C ASN A 181 -15.09 -3.34 -10.85
N PRO A 182 -15.12 -3.00 -12.15
CA PRO A 182 -15.43 -1.64 -12.61
C PRO A 182 -16.73 -1.05 -12.05
N ASP A 183 -17.74 -1.90 -11.85
CA ASP A 183 -19.04 -1.53 -11.27
C ASP A 183 -19.04 -1.43 -9.73
N ASN A 184 -17.86 -1.45 -9.10
CA ASN A 184 -17.64 -1.50 -7.65
C ASN A 184 -18.12 -2.79 -6.96
N THR A 185 -18.50 -3.83 -7.70
CA THR A 185 -18.77 -5.14 -7.10
C THR A 185 -17.49 -5.85 -6.69
N ILE A 186 -17.58 -6.75 -5.72
CA ILE A 186 -16.43 -7.53 -5.24
C ILE A 186 -16.30 -8.82 -6.04
N ASP A 187 -15.08 -9.15 -6.43
CA ASP A 187 -14.75 -10.45 -7.00
C ASP A 187 -14.50 -11.45 -5.86
N HIS A 188 -15.27 -12.53 -5.83
CA HIS A 188 -15.23 -13.54 -4.77
C HIS A 188 -14.37 -14.76 -5.14
N THR A 189 -13.50 -14.65 -6.15
CA THR A 189 -12.58 -15.73 -6.55
C THR A 189 -11.80 -16.25 -5.35
N CYS A 190 -11.88 -17.57 -5.11
CA CYS A 190 -11.22 -18.27 -4.00
C CYS A 190 -11.54 -17.72 -2.59
N GLU A 191 -12.61 -16.95 -2.41
CA GLU A 191 -12.85 -16.22 -1.15
C GLU A 191 -12.89 -17.14 0.08
N GLU A 192 -13.68 -18.22 0.04
CA GLU A 192 -13.81 -19.13 1.19
C GLU A 192 -12.48 -19.81 1.53
N TYR A 193 -11.68 -20.15 0.50
CA TYR A 193 -10.34 -20.71 0.67
C TYR A 193 -9.40 -19.71 1.33
N LEU A 194 -9.41 -18.46 0.86
CA LEU A 194 -8.59 -17.37 1.39
C LEU A 194 -8.97 -17.00 2.83
N LYS A 195 -10.26 -17.01 3.17
CA LYS A 195 -10.75 -16.85 4.55
C LYS A 195 -10.23 -17.97 5.45
N ALA A 196 -10.25 -19.23 4.99
CA ALA A 196 -9.78 -20.37 5.78
C ALA A 196 -8.28 -20.29 6.13
N GLY A 197 -7.45 -19.72 5.25
CA GLY A 197 -6.01 -19.53 5.52
C GLY A 197 -5.62 -18.21 6.19
N HIS A 198 -6.59 -17.31 6.41
CA HIS A 198 -6.38 -15.99 7.01
C HIS A 198 -5.78 -16.09 8.42
N GLN A 199 -4.80 -15.23 8.74
CA GLN A 199 -4.07 -15.17 10.03
C GLN A 199 -3.25 -16.42 10.36
N ASN A 200 -3.15 -17.36 9.41
CA ASN A 200 -2.31 -18.54 9.54
C ASN A 200 -1.20 -18.50 8.49
N ARG A 201 -1.52 -18.83 7.22
CA ARG A 201 -0.54 -18.84 6.12
C ARG A 201 -0.43 -17.50 5.40
N TRP A 202 -1.48 -16.68 5.46
CA TRP A 202 -1.53 -15.35 4.84
C TRP A 202 -2.53 -14.44 5.55
N TRP A 203 -2.51 -13.16 5.20
CA TRP A 203 -3.61 -12.24 5.50
C TRP A 203 -4.53 -12.11 4.29
N TYR A 204 -5.83 -12.32 4.46
CA TYR A 204 -6.82 -12.04 3.42
C TYR A 204 -7.43 -10.67 3.72
N ILE A 205 -7.34 -9.77 2.74
CA ILE A 205 -7.66 -8.37 2.88
C ILE A 205 -8.89 -8.07 2.03
N GLN A 206 -9.97 -7.69 2.71
CA GLN A 206 -11.23 -7.30 2.09
C GLN A 206 -11.27 -5.79 1.83
N GLN A 207 -12.28 -5.30 1.11
CA GLN A 207 -12.47 -3.85 0.96
C GLN A 207 -12.81 -3.16 2.28
N ASP A 208 -12.50 -1.86 2.34
CA ASP A 208 -12.67 -1.00 3.53
C ASP A 208 -11.93 -1.52 4.78
N ASP A 209 -10.77 -2.17 4.57
CA ASP A 209 -9.88 -2.72 5.59
C ASP A 209 -9.15 -1.65 6.44
N TYR A 210 -9.12 -0.41 5.97
CA TYR A 210 -8.56 0.72 6.70
C TYR A 210 -9.65 1.58 7.32
N ASN A 211 -9.42 1.97 8.58
CA ASN A 211 -10.43 2.67 9.37
C ASN A 211 -10.53 4.16 9.02
N THR A 212 -9.44 4.77 8.57
CA THR A 212 -9.41 6.21 8.27
C THR A 212 -8.39 6.50 7.17
N TYR A 213 -8.87 7.03 6.06
CA TYR A 213 -8.06 7.50 4.95
C TYR A 213 -7.83 9.01 5.08
N VAL A 214 -6.58 9.43 5.06
CA VAL A 214 -6.18 10.84 4.99
C VAL A 214 -6.01 11.21 3.52
N VAL A 215 -6.82 12.14 3.04
CA VAL A 215 -6.76 12.63 1.66
C VAL A 215 -6.67 14.15 1.71
N ASN A 216 -5.45 14.67 1.58
CA ASN A 216 -5.16 16.10 1.72
C ASN A 216 -5.71 16.65 3.06
N ASP A 217 -6.67 17.58 3.01
CA ASP A 217 -7.29 18.22 4.17
C ASP A 217 -8.49 17.44 4.75
N ARG A 218 -8.87 16.32 4.14
CA ARG A 218 -10.08 15.53 4.44
C ARG A 218 -9.76 14.13 4.98
N LEU A 219 -10.76 13.57 5.67
CA LEU A 219 -10.75 12.20 6.17
C LEU A 219 -11.91 11.42 5.57
N TYR A 220 -11.66 10.17 5.20
CA TYR A 220 -12.68 9.25 4.70
C TYR A 220 -12.63 7.94 5.48
N THR A 221 -13.76 7.24 5.58
CA THR A 221 -13.82 5.90 6.19
C THR A 221 -13.98 4.79 5.16
N ARG A 222 -14.26 5.13 3.90
CA ARG A 222 -14.32 4.20 2.76
C ARG A 222 -13.52 4.75 1.60
N PHE A 223 -12.77 3.90 0.93
CA PHE A 223 -11.96 4.32 -0.20
C PHE A 223 -12.84 4.78 -1.38
N SER A 224 -13.99 4.15 -1.54
CA SER A 224 -14.96 4.44 -2.60
C SER A 224 -15.69 5.78 -2.45
N ASP A 225 -15.57 6.47 -1.31
CA ASP A 225 -16.19 7.80 -1.10
C ASP A 225 -15.29 8.95 -1.58
N ILE A 226 -14.01 8.67 -1.84
CA ILE A 226 -13.04 9.69 -2.25
C ILE A 226 -13.45 10.30 -3.60
N GLY A 227 -13.52 11.63 -3.65
CA GLY A 227 -13.78 12.39 -4.87
C GLY A 227 -15.25 12.50 -5.28
N LYS A 228 -16.20 11.98 -4.48
CA LYS A 228 -17.64 12.04 -4.77
C LYS A 228 -18.34 13.34 -4.34
N GLU A 229 -17.60 14.30 -3.78
CA GLU A 229 -18.19 15.49 -3.13
C GLU A 229 -18.38 16.72 -4.04
N ASP A 230 -18.16 16.61 -5.35
CA ASP A 230 -18.36 17.73 -6.31
C ASP A 230 -19.82 17.86 -6.82
N HIS A 231 -20.80 17.36 -6.07
CA HIS A 231 -22.23 17.59 -6.34
C HIS A 231 -22.96 18.10 -5.09
N ARG A 232 -22.61 19.31 -4.65
CA ARG A 232 -23.51 20.19 -3.89
C ARG A 232 -23.36 21.63 -4.34
#